data_AF-A0A5R9C5U1-F1
#
_entry.id   AF-A0A5R9C5U1-F1
#
_cell.length_a   1.000
_cell.length_b   1.000
_cell.length_c   1.000
_cell.angle_alpha   90.00
_cell.angle_beta   90.00
_cell.angle_gamma   90.00
#
_symmetry.space_group_name_H-M   'P 1'
#
loop_
_entity.id
_entity.type
_entity.pdbx_description
1 polymer ?
#
loop_
_entity_poly.entity_id
_entity_poly.type
_entity_poly.pdbx_seq_one_letter_code
_entity_poly.pdbx_strand_id
1 'polypeptide(L)'
;MSYFNDSSQCDWENFLLLIKPQKTVHGCSLGLAAEEINYNNKLPANLFQGSGINNLPINSDRSQGIATHVPTYKLIKQGCFEEVKERWKKYSNITLPDKVSAVTYFKTIPMADLLETSANPFRNLFEKDVKPSCSIWNPTDTHTWLYTQQNAIGKNGNKRSYNIIQVMQKLLRQPYGKYDNEVPYDMTVQFLIEHTGIKINVSKEIEIIRNQVDFFKEALLSDTLVHTDPEVYQIFCKYKYSLYISAILDIIKMNLYDDGGTIRCLTHMSIENFSIRLQCSKHKVSKLLKLMAFTNILLKLNEEQIPEKLLTNIKRTQTHNYQNGTWKERKTARKYRSNVYELTNGMEDVLLIKGKCAELISKGFTQKGFSKEWVERLFGKAEADRVFPQDKDRAISEVSNTITEDIHKVALGHIQTKGYVIVNELKTEIQLLWNSKGFVEYKYQQEIGEMLEACDIKKVGIRIIV
;
A
#
# COMPACT_ATOMS: atom_id res chain seq x y z
N MET A 1 -33.44 -6.03 19.21
CA MET A 1 -33.63 -7.42 18.73
C MET A 1 -32.38 -7.77 17.95
N SER A 2 -31.50 -8.70 18.31
CA SER A 2 -31.43 -9.69 19.40
C SER A 2 -29.93 -9.91 19.65
N TYR A 3 -29.58 -10.12 20.91
CA TYR A 3 -28.24 -10.43 21.39
C TYR A 3 -27.76 -11.77 20.81
N PHE A 4 -26.55 -11.80 20.26
CA PHE A 4 -25.72 -13.01 20.25
C PHE A 4 -24.47 -12.71 21.08
N ASN A 5 -24.62 -12.96 22.38
CA ASN A 5 -23.52 -13.28 23.27
C ASN A 5 -23.11 -14.72 22.93
N ASP A 6 -22.00 -14.90 22.21
CA ASP A 6 -21.26 -16.16 22.25
C ASP A 6 -20.02 -15.94 23.14
N SER A 7 -20.28 -16.04 24.43
CA SER A 7 -19.30 -16.26 25.47
C SER A 7 -18.82 -17.71 25.39
N SER A 8 -17.86 -17.98 24.51
CA SER A 8 -16.98 -19.16 24.63
C SER A 8 -15.60 -18.80 24.09
N GLN A 9 -14.94 -17.88 24.80
CA GLN A 9 -13.50 -17.72 24.70
C GLN A 9 -12.87 -18.93 25.41
N CYS A 10 -12.88 -20.08 24.74
CA CYS A 10 -12.07 -21.20 25.15
C CYS A 10 -10.60 -20.79 24.98
N ASP A 11 -9.91 -20.63 26.09
CA ASP A 11 -8.45 -20.51 26.13
C ASP A 11 -7.84 -21.83 25.62
N TRP A 12 -7.73 -21.95 24.30
CA TRP A 12 -7.05 -23.04 23.62
C TRP A 12 -5.52 -22.83 23.66
N GLU A 13 -4.94 -22.81 24.86
CA GLU A 13 -3.49 -22.95 25.00
C GLU A 13 -3.11 -24.42 24.80
N ASN A 14 -2.87 -24.74 23.53
CA ASN A 14 -2.39 -26.03 23.03
C ASN A 14 -1.26 -26.63 23.90
N PHE A 15 -1.42 -27.88 24.32
CA PHE A 15 -0.30 -28.73 24.69
C PHE A 15 0.56 -28.93 23.43
N LEU A 16 1.71 -28.27 23.41
CA LEU A 16 2.69 -28.40 22.35
C LEU A 16 3.75 -29.38 22.81
N LEU A 17 3.86 -30.49 22.09
CA LEU A 17 4.92 -31.48 22.24
C LEU A 17 6.01 -31.21 21.21
N LEU A 18 7.25 -31.35 21.65
CA LEU A 18 8.41 -31.42 20.78
C LEU A 18 8.94 -32.84 20.81
N ILE A 19 8.93 -33.55 19.67
CA ILE A 19 9.24 -34.98 19.58
C ILE A 19 10.28 -35.21 18.48
N LYS A 20 11.23 -36.13 18.70
CA LYS A 20 12.15 -36.61 17.66
C LYS A 20 11.38 -37.46 16.62
N PRO A 21 11.53 -37.21 15.31
CA PRO A 21 10.86 -38.03 14.31
C PRO A 21 11.39 -39.47 14.34
N GLN A 22 10.49 -40.46 14.44
CA GLN A 22 10.84 -41.84 14.13
C GLN A 22 11.00 -41.99 12.61
N LYS A 23 12.11 -42.55 12.14
CA LYS A 23 12.34 -42.84 10.72
C LYS A 23 11.35 -43.92 10.25
N THR A 24 10.30 -43.53 9.56
CA THR A 24 9.52 -44.43 8.69
C THR A 24 9.95 -44.21 7.24
N VAL A 25 10.61 -45.23 6.69
CA VAL A 25 10.94 -45.38 5.27
C VAL A 25 9.72 -45.97 4.57
N HIS A 26 9.41 -45.48 3.36
CA HIS A 26 8.56 -45.98 2.26
C HIS A 26 7.75 -44.78 1.72
N GLY A 27 7.82 -44.33 0.46
CA GLY A 27 8.26 -44.97 -0.78
C GLY A 27 7.04 -45.37 -1.61
N CYS A 28 6.50 -44.45 -2.43
CA CYS A 28 6.00 -44.74 -3.79
C CYS A 28 5.41 -43.51 -4.48
N SER A 29 5.68 -43.48 -5.78
CA SER A 29 5.31 -42.53 -6.83
C SER A 29 3.99 -42.92 -7.53
N LEU A 30 3.64 -42.12 -8.56
CA LEU A 30 2.57 -42.24 -9.58
C LEU A 30 1.43 -41.24 -9.34
N GLY A 31 0.92 -40.49 -10.32
CA GLY A 31 1.10 -40.48 -11.77
C GLY A 31 0.20 -39.39 -12.38
N LEU A 32 0.54 -38.98 -13.59
CA LEU A 32 -0.06 -37.91 -14.40
C LEU A 32 -1.54 -38.14 -14.76
N ALA A 33 -2.29 -37.04 -14.90
CA ALA A 33 -3.27 -36.85 -15.97
C ALA A 33 -3.48 -35.34 -16.19
N ALA A 34 -3.09 -34.86 -17.37
CA ALA A 34 -3.41 -33.54 -17.86
C ALA A 34 -4.73 -33.62 -18.64
N GLU A 35 -5.70 -32.79 -18.29
CA GLU A 35 -6.90 -32.54 -19.11
C GLU A 35 -6.75 -31.19 -19.80
N GLU A 36 -6.73 -31.26 -21.13
CA GLU A 36 -6.80 -30.15 -22.07
C GLU A 36 -8.18 -29.48 -21.98
N ILE A 37 -8.22 -28.20 -21.62
CA ILE A 37 -9.44 -27.38 -21.73
C ILE A 37 -9.29 -26.44 -22.93
N ASN A 38 -10.10 -26.72 -23.95
CA ASN A 38 -10.25 -26.00 -25.20
C ASN A 38 -10.99 -24.67 -24.99
N TYR A 39 -10.27 -23.54 -25.06
CA TYR A 39 -10.87 -22.20 -25.08
C TYR A 39 -11.16 -21.75 -26.51
N ASN A 40 -12.29 -22.18 -27.06
CA ASN A 40 -12.87 -21.58 -28.26
C ASN A 40 -14.18 -20.88 -27.92
N ASN A 41 -14.09 -19.65 -27.42
CA ASN A 41 -15.20 -18.69 -27.45
C ASN A 41 -14.68 -17.32 -27.91
N LYS A 42 -14.72 -17.13 -29.23
CA LYS A 42 -14.55 -15.84 -29.88
C LYS A 42 -15.74 -14.94 -29.51
N LEU A 43 -15.48 -13.89 -28.76
CA LEU A 43 -16.41 -12.76 -28.65
C LEU A 43 -16.38 -11.97 -29.97
N PRO A 44 -17.53 -11.62 -30.55
CA PRO A 44 -17.60 -10.91 -31.82
C PRO A 44 -17.05 -9.48 -31.67
N ALA A 45 -16.07 -9.16 -32.51
CA ALA A 45 -15.73 -7.79 -32.84
C ALA A 45 -16.95 -7.14 -33.51
N ASN A 46 -17.67 -6.28 -32.77
CA ASN A 46 -18.51 -5.16 -33.23
C ASN A 46 -19.44 -4.71 -32.09
N LEU A 47 -18.93 -3.89 -31.16
CA LEU A 47 -19.76 -3.26 -30.12
C LEU A 47 -19.44 -1.77 -29.87
N PHE A 48 -18.68 -1.14 -30.78
CA PHE A 48 -18.48 0.31 -30.79
C PHE A 48 -18.55 0.83 -32.22
N GLN A 49 -19.76 0.86 -32.79
CA GLN A 49 -20.08 1.70 -33.92
C GLN A 49 -21.39 2.43 -33.65
N GLY A 50 -21.35 3.76 -33.75
CA GLY A 50 -22.51 4.58 -34.06
C GLY A 50 -23.23 5.22 -32.88
N SER A 51 -22.85 6.46 -32.55
CA SER A 51 -23.85 7.50 -32.28
C SER A 51 -23.25 8.86 -32.65
N GLY A 52 -23.82 9.43 -33.71
CA GLY A 52 -23.29 10.56 -34.46
C GLY A 52 -23.22 11.87 -33.68
N ILE A 53 -22.21 12.65 -34.05
CA ILE A 53 -22.08 14.07 -33.76
C ILE A 53 -23.10 14.79 -34.64
N ASN A 54 -24.16 15.30 -34.04
CA ASN A 54 -25.05 16.24 -34.72
C ASN A 54 -24.34 17.60 -34.78
N ASN A 55 -23.79 17.91 -35.95
CA ASN A 55 -23.35 19.26 -36.31
C ASN A 55 -24.59 20.17 -36.38
N LEU A 56 -24.73 21.07 -35.42
CA LEU A 56 -25.67 22.18 -35.52
C LEU A 56 -25.05 23.32 -36.36
N PRO A 57 -25.83 24.03 -37.20
CA PRO A 57 -25.28 24.99 -38.15
C PRO A 57 -24.70 26.23 -37.46
N ILE A 58 -23.56 26.67 -37.97
CA ILE A 58 -22.96 27.97 -37.67
C ILE A 58 -23.85 29.05 -38.28
N ASN A 59 -24.58 29.77 -37.44
CA ASN A 59 -25.27 30.99 -37.85
C ASN A 59 -24.24 32.13 -37.87
N SER A 60 -23.80 32.50 -39.07
CA SER A 60 -22.92 33.63 -39.31
C SER A 60 -23.73 34.92 -39.37
N ASP A 61 -23.76 35.66 -38.27
CA ASP A 61 -24.01 37.10 -38.33
C ASP A 61 -22.80 37.84 -37.74
N ARG A 62 -22.03 38.41 -38.66
CA ARG A 62 -20.94 39.33 -38.37
C ARG A 62 -21.53 40.68 -38.00
N SER A 63 -21.43 41.06 -36.74
CA SER A 63 -21.33 42.46 -36.35
C SER A 63 -19.92 42.71 -35.80
N GLN A 64 -19.15 43.53 -36.51
CA GLN A 64 -17.86 44.06 -36.09
C GLN A 64 -17.99 44.69 -34.70
N GLY A 65 -17.23 44.18 -33.74
CA GLY A 65 -17.13 44.72 -32.39
C GLY A 65 -15.82 44.24 -31.78
N ILE A 66 -15.10 45.16 -31.14
CA ILE A 66 -13.83 44.98 -30.43
C ILE A 66 -13.79 43.60 -29.76
N ALA A 67 -12.84 42.73 -30.15
CA ALA A 67 -12.75 41.37 -29.64
C ALA A 67 -12.53 41.41 -28.11
N THR A 68 -13.63 41.31 -27.37
CA THR A 68 -13.59 41.20 -25.91
C THR A 68 -12.95 39.87 -25.58
N HIS A 69 -11.80 39.91 -24.92
CA HIS A 69 -11.09 38.71 -24.49
C HIS A 69 -12.04 37.80 -23.68
N VAL A 70 -12.38 36.64 -24.25
CA VAL A 70 -13.24 35.66 -23.58
C VAL A 70 -12.36 34.81 -22.67
N PRO A 71 -12.61 34.74 -21.35
CA PRO A 71 -11.82 33.93 -20.43
C PRO A 71 -12.04 32.42 -20.64
N THR A 72 -11.02 31.62 -20.34
CA THR A 72 -11.00 30.17 -20.56
C THR A 72 -12.21 29.42 -19.98
N TYR A 73 -12.68 29.75 -18.77
CA TYR A 73 -13.88 29.08 -18.21
C TYR A 73 -15.15 29.27 -19.05
N LYS A 74 -15.27 30.38 -19.80
CA LYS A 74 -16.40 30.60 -20.72
C LYS A 74 -16.25 29.78 -22.00
N LEU A 75 -15.03 29.69 -22.54
CA LEU A 75 -14.74 28.83 -23.68
C LEU A 75 -15.06 27.37 -23.39
N ILE A 76 -14.71 26.89 -22.19
CA ILE A 76 -15.07 25.54 -21.72
C ILE A 76 -16.59 25.35 -21.73
N LYS A 77 -17.35 26.30 -21.17
CA LYS A 77 -18.82 26.25 -21.16
C LYS A 77 -19.45 26.28 -22.56
N GLN A 78 -18.81 26.98 -23.49
CA GLN A 78 -19.25 27.12 -24.87
C GLN A 78 -18.82 25.93 -25.76
N GLY A 79 -18.00 25.02 -25.26
CA GLY A 79 -17.48 23.90 -26.04
C GLY A 79 -16.35 24.27 -27.01
N CYS A 80 -15.75 25.46 -26.87
CA CYS A 80 -14.66 25.95 -27.74
C CYS A 80 -13.31 25.32 -27.34
N PHE A 81 -13.21 23.99 -27.41
CA PHE A 81 -12.11 23.24 -26.79
C PHE A 81 -10.75 23.38 -27.48
N GLU A 82 -10.70 23.65 -28.78
CA GLU A 82 -9.42 23.90 -29.48
C GLU A 82 -8.74 25.19 -28.99
N GLU A 83 -9.51 26.24 -28.71
CA GLU A 83 -8.97 27.48 -28.13
C GLU A 83 -8.50 27.26 -26.68
N VAL A 84 -9.24 26.45 -25.90
CA VAL A 84 -8.82 26.04 -24.55
C VAL A 84 -7.49 25.29 -24.61
N LYS A 85 -7.35 24.37 -25.58
CA LYS A 85 -6.14 23.58 -25.78
C LYS A 85 -4.92 24.44 -26.10
N GLU A 86 -5.06 25.42 -27.00
CA GLU A 86 -3.94 26.31 -27.33
C GLU A 86 -3.53 27.17 -26.12
N ARG A 87 -4.49 27.65 -25.30
CA ARG A 87 -4.18 28.40 -24.07
C ARG A 87 -3.50 27.55 -23.01
N TRP A 88 -3.81 26.27 -22.94
CA TRP A 88 -3.26 25.34 -21.97
C TRP A 88 -1.97 24.65 -22.41
N LYS A 89 -1.51 24.89 -23.63
CA LYS A 89 -0.23 24.38 -24.17
C LYS A 89 0.99 24.73 -23.32
N LYS A 90 0.95 25.84 -22.58
CA LYS A 90 2.00 26.16 -21.59
C LYS A 90 2.16 25.12 -20.47
N TYR A 91 1.21 24.21 -20.31
CA TYR A 91 1.24 23.09 -19.37
C TYR A 91 1.57 21.72 -20.03
N SER A 92 1.81 21.67 -21.35
CA SER A 92 1.91 20.42 -22.14
C SER A 92 3.25 19.70 -22.08
N ASN A 93 4.31 20.36 -21.62
CA ASN A 93 5.69 19.84 -21.72
C ASN A 93 6.06 18.87 -20.59
N ILE A 94 5.09 18.11 -20.09
CA ILE A 94 5.28 17.18 -18.99
C ILE A 94 4.79 15.80 -19.41
N THR A 95 5.63 14.80 -19.18
CA THR A 95 5.24 13.40 -19.25
C THR A 95 5.02 12.92 -17.83
N LEU A 96 3.84 12.38 -17.56
CA LEU A 96 3.46 11.87 -16.25
C LEU A 96 3.31 10.36 -16.29
N PRO A 97 3.60 9.67 -15.17
CA PRO A 97 3.66 8.22 -15.18
C PRO A 97 2.28 7.56 -15.10
N ASP A 98 1.23 8.25 -14.64
CA ASP A 98 -0.15 7.77 -14.68
C ASP A 98 -1.20 8.89 -14.51
N LYS A 99 -2.49 8.52 -14.53
CA LYS A 99 -3.63 9.43 -14.32
C LYS A 99 -3.69 10.03 -12.91
N VAL A 100 -3.18 9.34 -11.88
CA VAL A 100 -3.16 9.83 -10.49
C VAL A 100 -2.13 10.94 -10.33
N SER A 101 -0.95 10.78 -10.93
CA SER A 101 0.06 11.83 -11.05
C SER A 101 -0.48 13.02 -11.84
N ALA A 102 -1.25 12.80 -12.91
CA ALA A 102 -1.94 13.88 -13.63
C ALA A 102 -2.92 14.65 -12.74
N VAL A 103 -3.78 13.95 -12.00
CA VAL A 103 -4.69 14.56 -11.02
C VAL A 103 -3.94 15.41 -9.99
N THR A 104 -2.83 14.87 -9.46
CA THR A 104 -2.02 15.56 -8.46
C THR A 104 -1.35 16.80 -9.06
N TYR A 105 -0.82 16.69 -10.27
CA TYR A 105 -0.25 17.82 -11.01
C TYR A 105 -1.30 18.92 -11.24
N PHE A 106 -2.49 18.58 -11.76
CA PHE A 106 -3.54 19.58 -12.01
C PHE A 106 -3.92 20.36 -10.75
N LYS A 107 -3.97 19.70 -9.59
CA LYS A 107 -4.28 20.34 -8.29
C LYS A 107 -3.24 21.41 -7.88
N THR A 108 -2.00 21.31 -8.37
CA THR A 108 -0.91 22.26 -8.07
C THR A 108 -0.88 23.47 -9.00
N ILE A 109 -1.51 23.40 -10.18
CA ILE A 109 -1.54 24.50 -11.14
C ILE A 109 -2.36 25.68 -10.57
N PRO A 110 -1.87 26.93 -10.63
CA PRO A 110 -2.66 28.11 -10.27
C PRO A 110 -4.01 28.13 -10.99
N MET A 111 -5.07 27.89 -10.22
CA MET A 111 -6.41 27.71 -10.79
C MET A 111 -6.95 28.97 -11.47
N ALA A 112 -6.60 30.15 -10.93
CA ALA A 112 -6.98 31.44 -11.53
C ALA A 112 -6.39 31.59 -12.94
N ASP A 113 -5.14 31.17 -13.14
CA ASP A 113 -4.46 31.22 -14.44
C ASP A 113 -5.04 30.18 -15.42
N LEU A 114 -5.37 28.98 -14.92
CA LEU A 114 -5.93 27.91 -15.73
C LEU A 114 -7.33 28.27 -16.25
N LEU A 115 -8.17 28.90 -15.42
CA LEU A 115 -9.53 29.29 -15.76
C LEU A 115 -9.63 30.70 -16.37
N GLU A 116 -8.52 31.46 -16.35
CA GLU A 116 -8.45 32.89 -16.67
C GLU A 116 -9.53 33.72 -15.96
N THR A 117 -9.51 33.63 -14.63
CA THR A 117 -10.38 34.41 -13.75
C THR A 117 -9.53 35.21 -12.77
N SER A 118 -10.09 36.30 -12.22
CA SER A 118 -9.45 37.00 -11.12
C SER A 118 -9.36 36.09 -9.89
N ALA A 119 -8.29 36.23 -9.11
CA ALA A 119 -8.03 35.36 -7.98
C ALA A 119 -9.09 35.54 -6.87
N ASN A 120 -9.38 36.78 -6.43
CA ASN A 120 -10.35 37.09 -5.36
C ASN A 120 -10.79 38.57 -5.35
N PRO A 121 -12.06 38.89 -4.99
CA PRO A 121 -13.27 38.07 -5.14
C PRO A 121 -13.79 38.15 -6.57
N PHE A 122 -14.58 37.15 -6.99
CA PHE A 122 -15.17 37.13 -8.32
C PHE A 122 -16.54 36.43 -8.34
N ARG A 123 -17.22 36.55 -9.48
CA ARG A 123 -18.54 35.99 -9.71
C ARG A 123 -18.50 34.47 -9.82
N ASN A 124 -19.59 33.81 -9.42
CA ASN A 124 -19.73 32.36 -9.54
C ASN A 124 -19.51 31.92 -10.98
N LEU A 125 -18.65 30.92 -11.18
CA LEU A 125 -18.30 30.43 -12.52
C LEU A 125 -19.34 29.47 -13.06
N PHE A 126 -20.18 28.88 -12.20
CA PHE A 126 -21.15 27.85 -12.56
C PHE A 126 -22.50 28.48 -12.93
N GLU A 127 -22.97 29.39 -12.08
CA GLU A 127 -24.30 30.00 -12.13
C GLU A 127 -24.20 31.53 -12.24
N LYS A 128 -25.26 32.19 -12.75
CA LYS A 128 -25.31 33.65 -12.79
C LYS A 128 -25.43 34.19 -11.36
N ASP A 129 -24.50 35.06 -10.97
CA ASP A 129 -24.64 35.89 -9.77
C ASP A 129 -24.56 37.40 -10.11
N VAL A 130 -25.17 38.21 -9.23
CA VAL A 130 -25.17 39.67 -9.35
C VAL A 130 -23.94 40.28 -8.67
N LYS A 131 -23.45 39.65 -7.59
CA LYS A 131 -22.34 40.14 -6.77
C LYS A 131 -21.24 39.06 -6.67
N PRO A 132 -19.94 39.45 -6.66
CA PRO A 132 -18.85 38.52 -6.42
C PRO A 132 -19.08 37.69 -5.15
N SER A 133 -19.10 36.37 -5.30
CA SER A 133 -19.44 35.41 -4.24
C SER A 133 -18.43 34.28 -4.11
N CYS A 134 -17.37 34.31 -4.91
CA CYS A 134 -16.43 33.20 -5.06
C CYS A 134 -14.99 33.67 -4.93
N SER A 135 -14.13 32.73 -4.56
CA SER A 135 -12.72 32.97 -4.25
C SER A 135 -11.85 31.78 -4.64
N ILE A 136 -10.63 32.02 -5.11
CA ILE A 136 -9.59 31.00 -5.34
C ILE A 136 -8.44 31.24 -4.38
N TRP A 137 -8.01 30.19 -3.69
CA TRP A 137 -6.91 30.26 -2.74
C TRP A 137 -6.16 28.93 -2.69
N ASN A 138 -4.92 28.96 -2.21
CA ASN A 138 -4.10 27.78 -2.01
C ASN A 138 -3.80 27.64 -0.52
N PRO A 139 -4.33 26.61 0.16
CA PRO A 139 -3.95 26.29 1.53
C PRO A 139 -2.45 25.97 1.61
N THR A 140 -1.76 26.56 2.57
CA THR A 140 -0.30 26.38 2.75
C THR A 140 0.10 24.96 3.10
N ASP A 141 -0.82 24.15 3.60
CA ASP A 141 -0.60 22.77 4.05
C ASP A 141 -0.80 21.72 2.96
N THR A 142 -1.64 21.98 1.96
CA THR A 142 -2.03 20.97 0.94
C THR A 142 -1.51 21.26 -0.47
N HIS A 143 -0.99 22.47 -0.74
CA HIS A 143 -0.52 22.90 -2.06
C HIS A 143 -1.55 22.67 -3.19
N THR A 144 -2.83 22.56 -2.83
CA THR A 144 -3.94 22.27 -3.73
C THR A 144 -4.79 23.51 -3.88
N TRP A 145 -4.91 24.05 -5.10
CA TRP A 145 -5.77 25.20 -5.32
C TRP A 145 -7.25 24.84 -5.13
N LEU A 146 -7.95 25.68 -4.36
CA LEU A 146 -9.36 25.51 -4.02
C LEU A 146 -10.18 26.70 -4.51
N TYR A 147 -11.28 26.39 -5.19
CA TYR A 147 -12.37 27.30 -5.50
C TYR A 147 -13.42 27.21 -4.39
N THR A 148 -13.74 28.33 -3.74
CA THR A 148 -14.72 28.37 -2.64
C THR A 148 -15.88 29.30 -2.97
N GLN A 149 -17.09 28.79 -2.78
CA GLN A 149 -18.33 29.56 -2.83
C GLN A 149 -18.63 30.11 -1.43
N GLN A 150 -18.56 31.42 -1.25
CA GLN A 150 -18.70 32.07 0.05
C GLN A 150 -20.11 31.96 0.61
N ASN A 151 -21.12 31.89 -0.26
CA ASN A 151 -22.54 31.83 0.10
C ASN A 151 -23.08 30.39 0.20
N ALA A 152 -22.27 29.37 -0.10
CA ALA A 152 -22.71 27.98 -0.07
C ALA A 152 -22.15 27.27 1.16
N ILE A 153 -23.06 26.85 2.05
CA ILE A 153 -22.72 26.11 3.28
C ILE A 153 -22.77 24.60 2.99
N GLY A 154 -21.72 23.88 3.36
CA GLY A 154 -21.62 22.43 3.32
C GLY A 154 -22.36 21.78 4.49
N LYS A 155 -22.51 20.45 4.46
CA LYS A 155 -23.28 19.69 5.49
C LYS A 155 -22.77 19.92 6.93
N ASN A 156 -21.52 20.33 7.09
CA ASN A 156 -20.87 20.54 8.39
C ASN A 156 -20.71 22.04 8.75
N GLY A 157 -21.45 22.95 8.09
CA GLY A 157 -21.34 24.40 8.35
C GLY A 157 -20.16 25.11 7.66
N ASN A 158 -19.22 24.36 7.07
CA ASN A 158 -18.08 24.92 6.34
C ASN A 158 -18.47 25.42 4.94
N LYS A 159 -17.77 26.45 4.43
CA LYS A 159 -17.93 26.92 3.04
C LYS A 159 -17.63 25.78 2.05
N ARG A 160 -18.43 25.66 0.99
CA ARG A 160 -18.19 24.65 -0.05
C ARG A 160 -16.97 25.01 -0.90
N SER A 161 -15.98 24.14 -0.88
CA SER A 161 -14.73 24.28 -1.62
C SER A 161 -14.52 23.10 -2.57
N TYR A 162 -13.94 23.39 -3.73
CA TYR A 162 -13.78 22.46 -4.84
C TYR A 162 -12.35 22.57 -5.39
N ASN A 163 -11.69 21.44 -5.64
CA ASN A 163 -10.44 21.45 -6.41
C ASN A 163 -10.73 21.59 -7.92
N ILE A 164 -9.68 21.74 -8.74
CA ILE A 164 -9.84 21.95 -10.18
C ILE A 164 -10.66 20.85 -10.87
N ILE A 165 -10.51 19.59 -10.48
CA ILE A 165 -11.26 18.49 -11.10
C ILE A 165 -12.76 18.69 -10.88
N GLN A 166 -13.16 19.00 -9.65
CA GLN A 166 -14.56 19.25 -9.30
C GLN A 166 -15.12 20.52 -9.97
N VAL A 167 -14.30 21.56 -10.13
CA VAL A 167 -14.68 22.76 -10.90
C VAL A 167 -14.95 22.39 -12.35
N MET A 168 -14.07 21.60 -12.96
CA MET A 168 -14.22 21.15 -14.34
C MET A 168 -15.44 20.23 -14.54
N GLN A 169 -15.73 19.33 -13.60
CA GLN A 169 -16.94 18.50 -13.63
C GLN A 169 -18.23 19.33 -13.76
N LYS A 170 -18.25 20.54 -13.17
CA LYS A 170 -19.36 21.48 -13.25
C LYS A 170 -19.35 22.32 -14.53
N LEU A 171 -18.18 22.80 -14.96
CA LEU A 171 -18.07 23.62 -16.18
C LEU A 171 -18.40 22.81 -17.44
N LEU A 172 -17.92 21.56 -17.50
CA LEU A 172 -18.15 20.65 -18.62
C LEU A 172 -19.60 20.17 -18.72
N ARG A 173 -20.44 20.42 -17.70
CA ARG A 173 -21.87 20.09 -17.78
C ARG A 173 -22.55 20.72 -19.00
N GLN A 174 -22.25 21.99 -19.27
CA GLN A 174 -22.92 22.73 -20.35
C GLN A 174 -22.65 22.14 -21.74
N PRO A 175 -21.39 21.90 -22.16
CA PRO A 175 -21.12 21.29 -23.46
C PRO A 175 -21.51 19.81 -23.53
N TYR A 176 -21.45 19.06 -22.42
CA TYR A 176 -21.76 17.62 -22.45
C TYR A 176 -23.25 17.29 -22.30
N GLY A 177 -24.12 18.22 -21.91
CA GLY A 177 -25.59 18.25 -22.06
C GLY A 177 -26.43 17.13 -21.43
N LYS A 178 -25.88 15.91 -21.27
CA LYS A 178 -26.53 14.67 -20.81
C LYS A 178 -26.38 14.42 -19.31
N TYR A 179 -25.66 15.29 -18.61
CA TYR A 179 -25.39 15.16 -17.18
C TYR A 179 -26.10 16.30 -16.44
N ASP A 180 -27.03 15.98 -15.56
CA ASP A 180 -27.85 16.98 -14.86
C ASP A 180 -27.04 17.79 -13.81
N ASN A 181 -26.06 17.13 -13.17
CA ASN A 181 -25.31 17.72 -12.07
C ASN A 181 -23.84 17.98 -12.42
N GLU A 182 -23.08 16.92 -12.70
CA GLU A 182 -21.63 16.96 -12.88
C GLU A 182 -21.21 15.88 -13.89
N VAL A 183 -20.21 16.18 -14.71
CA VAL A 183 -19.57 15.18 -15.57
C VAL A 183 -18.81 14.15 -14.70
N PRO A 184 -18.76 12.86 -15.08
CA PRO A 184 -17.98 11.86 -14.37
C PRO A 184 -16.51 12.27 -14.15
N TYR A 185 -15.96 11.81 -13.02
CA TYR A 185 -14.61 12.20 -12.59
C TYR A 185 -13.54 11.79 -13.60
N ASP A 186 -13.61 10.56 -14.09
CA ASP A 186 -12.69 9.98 -15.07
C ASP A 186 -12.72 10.71 -16.40
N MET A 187 -13.91 11.04 -16.91
CA MET A 187 -14.08 11.83 -18.13
C MET A 187 -13.48 13.23 -17.99
N THR A 188 -13.61 13.83 -16.81
CA THR A 188 -13.05 15.15 -16.53
C THR A 188 -11.52 15.12 -16.47
N VAL A 189 -10.94 14.09 -15.84
CA VAL A 189 -9.49 13.89 -15.85
C VAL A 189 -8.99 13.66 -17.27
N GLN A 190 -9.68 12.82 -18.05
CA GLN A 190 -9.33 12.55 -19.44
C GLN A 190 -9.38 13.83 -20.30
N PHE A 191 -10.43 14.64 -20.15
CA PHE A 191 -10.54 15.94 -20.81
C PHE A 191 -9.34 16.83 -20.49
N LEU A 192 -8.99 16.96 -19.20
CA LEU A 192 -7.85 17.78 -18.80
C LEU A 192 -6.55 17.29 -19.43
N ILE A 193 -6.29 15.98 -19.46
CA ILE A 193 -5.07 15.41 -20.04
C ILE A 193 -4.99 15.68 -21.55
N GLU A 194 -6.08 15.45 -22.27
CA GLU A 194 -6.16 15.66 -23.72
C GLU A 194 -5.93 17.13 -24.11
N HIS A 195 -6.54 18.05 -23.34
CA HIS A 195 -6.54 19.48 -23.68
C HIS A 195 -5.38 20.25 -23.09
N THR A 196 -4.69 19.73 -22.06
CA THR A 196 -3.36 20.27 -21.69
C THR A 196 -2.24 19.66 -22.51
N GLY A 197 -2.48 18.57 -23.24
CA GLY A 197 -1.45 17.88 -24.02
C GLY A 197 -0.42 17.12 -23.18
N ILE A 198 -0.74 16.83 -21.91
CA ILE A 198 0.09 16.01 -21.04
C ILE A 198 0.15 14.59 -21.59
N LYS A 199 1.35 14.04 -21.68
CA LYS A 199 1.54 12.65 -22.07
C LYS A 199 1.53 11.77 -20.83
N ILE A 200 0.63 10.78 -20.80
CA ILE A 200 0.78 9.67 -19.85
C ILE A 200 1.66 8.63 -20.52
N ASN A 201 2.80 8.33 -19.90
CA ASN A 201 3.63 7.21 -20.29
C ASN A 201 3.83 6.32 -19.07
N VAL A 202 3.01 5.28 -18.95
CA VAL A 202 3.26 4.21 -18.00
C VAL A 202 4.36 3.35 -18.63
N SER A 203 5.52 3.26 -17.97
CA SER A 203 6.55 2.36 -18.47
C SER A 203 6.02 0.91 -18.42
N LYS A 204 6.46 0.07 -19.35
CA LYS A 204 6.04 -1.34 -19.41
C LYS A 204 6.34 -2.06 -18.09
N GLU A 205 7.44 -1.68 -17.44
CA GLU A 205 7.88 -2.22 -16.16
C GLU A 205 6.86 -1.91 -15.05
N ILE A 206 6.35 -0.67 -14.98
CA ILE A 206 5.30 -0.29 -14.02
C ILE A 206 4.00 -1.03 -14.30
N GLU A 207 3.64 -1.22 -15.57
CA GLU A 207 2.46 -1.99 -15.95
C GLU A 207 2.58 -3.45 -15.51
N ILE A 208 3.73 -4.09 -15.74
CA ILE A 208 4.03 -5.46 -15.28
C ILE A 208 3.88 -5.56 -13.76
N ILE A 209 4.49 -4.65 -13.00
CA ILE A 209 4.42 -4.64 -11.53
C ILE A 209 2.96 -4.50 -11.07
N ARG A 210 2.18 -3.63 -11.71
CA ARG A 210 0.77 -3.43 -11.37
C ARG A 210 -0.07 -4.67 -11.62
N ASN A 211 0.12 -5.31 -12.77
CA ASN A 211 -0.59 -6.54 -13.10
C ASN A 211 -0.21 -7.67 -12.14
N GLN A 212 1.06 -7.81 -11.77
CA GLN A 212 1.50 -8.79 -10.77
C GLN A 212 0.88 -8.54 -9.39
N VAL A 213 0.78 -7.28 -8.95
CA VAL A 213 0.03 -6.95 -7.72
C VAL A 213 -1.40 -7.45 -7.81
N ASP A 214 -2.08 -7.19 -8.92
CA ASP A 214 -3.49 -7.55 -9.08
C ASP A 214 -3.69 -9.08 -9.18
N PHE A 215 -2.83 -9.80 -9.89
CA PHE A 215 -2.84 -11.27 -9.91
C PHE A 215 -2.54 -11.88 -8.54
N PHE A 216 -1.53 -11.36 -7.83
CA PHE A 216 -1.19 -11.86 -6.50
C PHE A 216 -2.33 -11.60 -5.49
N LYS A 217 -2.97 -10.43 -5.56
CA LYS A 217 -4.15 -10.11 -4.73
C LYS A 217 -5.29 -11.08 -5.01
N GLU A 218 -5.56 -11.36 -6.29
CA GLU A 218 -6.63 -12.29 -6.65
C GLU A 218 -6.35 -13.70 -6.12
N ALA A 219 -5.11 -14.19 -6.28
CA ALA A 219 -4.70 -15.46 -5.69
C ALA A 219 -4.82 -15.46 -4.16
N LEU A 220 -4.38 -14.38 -3.50
CA LEU A 220 -4.39 -14.25 -2.04
C LEU A 220 -5.81 -14.17 -1.44
N LEU A 221 -6.75 -13.63 -2.21
CA LEU A 221 -8.16 -13.49 -1.82
C LEU A 221 -9.04 -14.65 -2.29
N SER A 222 -8.49 -15.58 -3.09
CA SER A 222 -9.21 -16.75 -3.57
C SER A 222 -9.60 -17.69 -2.44
N ASP A 223 -10.86 -18.15 -2.45
CA ASP A 223 -11.37 -19.17 -1.53
C ASP A 223 -10.66 -20.53 -1.72
N THR A 224 -10.07 -20.78 -2.89
CA THR A 224 -9.36 -22.03 -3.19
C THR A 224 -7.92 -22.05 -2.70
N LEU A 225 -7.38 -20.93 -2.21
CA LEU A 225 -5.96 -20.81 -1.83
C LEU A 225 -5.57 -21.82 -0.74
N VAL A 226 -6.49 -22.15 0.17
CA VAL A 226 -6.27 -23.16 1.22
C VAL A 226 -5.93 -24.54 0.64
N HIS A 227 -6.36 -24.83 -0.59
CA HIS A 227 -6.12 -26.07 -1.29
C HIS A 227 -4.94 -25.99 -2.26
N THR A 228 -4.80 -24.87 -3.00
CA THR A 228 -3.75 -24.73 -4.01
C THR A 228 -2.39 -24.43 -3.37
N ASP A 229 -2.36 -23.57 -2.35
CA ASP A 229 -1.14 -23.08 -1.71
C ASP A 229 -1.34 -22.97 -0.18
N PRO A 230 -1.45 -24.13 0.51
CA PRO A 230 -1.76 -24.17 1.93
C PRO A 230 -0.73 -23.43 2.80
N GLU A 231 0.55 -23.39 2.40
CA GLU A 231 1.60 -22.66 3.13
C GLU A 231 1.37 -21.15 3.08
N VAL A 232 1.00 -20.62 1.90
CA VAL A 232 0.67 -19.21 1.69
C VAL A 232 -0.58 -18.87 2.51
N TYR A 233 -1.61 -19.72 2.44
CA TYR A 233 -2.82 -19.57 3.24
C TYR A 233 -2.53 -19.55 4.75
N GLN A 234 -1.69 -20.46 5.25
CA GLN A 234 -1.36 -20.56 6.66
C GLN A 234 -0.63 -19.30 7.18
N ILE A 235 0.24 -18.70 6.37
CA ILE A 235 1.00 -17.52 6.74
C ILE A 235 0.16 -16.23 6.66
N PHE A 236 -0.62 -16.06 5.59
CA PHE A 236 -1.30 -14.79 5.30
C PHE A 236 -2.81 -14.80 5.58
N CYS A 237 -3.50 -15.89 5.33
CA CYS A 237 -4.97 -15.90 5.31
C CYS A 237 -5.56 -16.35 6.65
N LYS A 238 -4.91 -17.31 7.34
CA LYS A 238 -5.34 -17.83 8.66
C LYS A 238 -5.60 -16.74 9.70
N TYR A 239 -4.88 -15.62 9.62
CA TYR A 239 -4.98 -14.48 10.55
C TYR A 239 -5.68 -13.25 9.94
N LYS A 240 -6.41 -13.43 8.84
CA LYS A 240 -7.11 -12.37 8.09
C LYS A 240 -6.17 -11.26 7.61
N TYR A 241 -4.93 -11.59 7.21
CA TYR A 241 -4.00 -10.59 6.67
C TYR A 241 -4.15 -10.33 5.19
N SER A 242 -4.76 -11.23 4.44
CA SER A 242 -5.00 -11.08 3.00
C SER A 242 -5.59 -9.72 2.63
N LEU A 243 -6.62 -9.26 3.36
CA LEU A 243 -7.25 -7.95 3.16
C LEU A 243 -6.28 -6.78 3.42
N TYR A 244 -5.50 -6.83 4.51
CA TYR A 244 -4.57 -5.76 4.85
C TYR A 244 -3.36 -5.73 3.91
N ILE A 245 -2.85 -6.89 3.51
CA ILE A 245 -1.76 -7.02 2.53
C ILE A 245 -2.21 -6.46 1.19
N SER A 246 -3.41 -6.83 0.72
CA SER A 246 -3.99 -6.30 -0.51
C SER A 246 -4.10 -4.78 -0.47
N ALA A 247 -4.60 -4.21 0.63
CA ALA A 247 -4.69 -2.77 0.80
C ALA A 247 -3.33 -2.08 0.89
N ILE A 248 -2.31 -2.69 1.53
CA ILE A 248 -0.94 -2.18 1.52
C ILE A 248 -0.40 -2.15 0.09
N LEU A 249 -0.57 -3.23 -0.67
CA LEU A 249 -0.14 -3.32 -2.06
C LEU A 249 -0.78 -2.22 -2.91
N ASP A 250 -2.09 -1.99 -2.79
CA ASP A 250 -2.77 -0.91 -3.51
C ASP A 250 -2.24 0.48 -3.15
N ILE A 251 -1.95 0.72 -1.87
CA ILE A 251 -1.35 2.00 -1.44
C ILE A 251 0.02 2.19 -2.11
N ILE A 252 0.86 1.16 -2.17
CA ILE A 252 2.21 1.27 -2.73
C ILE A 252 2.18 1.34 -4.26
N LYS A 253 1.30 0.56 -4.90
CA LYS A 253 1.07 0.49 -6.35
C LYS A 253 0.74 1.85 -6.98
N MET A 254 0.13 2.73 -6.19
CA MET A 254 -0.25 4.09 -6.59
C MET A 254 0.83 5.15 -6.31
N ASN A 255 1.91 4.81 -5.61
CA ASN A 255 2.98 5.76 -5.31
C ASN A 255 4.11 5.59 -6.33
N LEU A 256 4.05 6.38 -7.39
CA LEU A 256 5.10 6.47 -8.39
C LEU A 256 6.09 7.58 -8.02
N TYR A 257 7.38 7.26 -8.09
CA TYR A 257 8.48 8.18 -7.82
C TYR A 257 9.40 8.24 -9.04
N ASP A 258 9.76 9.45 -9.47
CA ASP A 258 10.72 9.69 -10.55
C ASP A 258 12.14 9.76 -9.97
N ASP A 259 12.94 8.76 -10.31
CA ASP A 259 14.35 8.63 -9.97
C ASP A 259 15.21 8.86 -11.22
N GLY A 260 15.42 10.13 -11.56
CA GLY A 260 16.28 10.53 -12.68
C GLY A 260 15.80 10.05 -14.05
N GLY A 261 14.48 10.00 -14.26
CA GLY A 261 13.84 9.49 -15.47
C GLY A 261 13.36 8.04 -15.38
N THR A 262 13.77 7.31 -14.33
CA THR A 262 13.26 5.97 -14.05
C THR A 262 12.11 6.05 -13.06
N ILE A 263 10.93 5.63 -13.48
CA ILE A 263 9.75 5.59 -12.59
C ILE A 263 9.80 4.32 -11.74
N ARG A 264 9.64 4.47 -10.43
CA ARG A 264 9.66 3.38 -9.45
C ARG A 264 8.41 3.40 -8.56
N CYS A 265 7.91 2.23 -8.17
CA CYS A 265 6.80 2.09 -7.23
C CYS A 265 7.29 2.13 -5.78
N LEU A 266 7.48 3.32 -5.22
CA LEU A 266 8.13 3.55 -3.92
C LEU A 266 7.19 4.20 -2.91
N THR A 267 7.24 3.76 -1.66
CA THR A 267 6.63 4.50 -0.55
C THR A 267 7.60 4.68 0.62
N HIS A 268 7.52 5.83 1.26
CA HIS A 268 8.18 6.11 2.54
C HIS A 268 7.16 6.47 3.63
N MET A 269 5.91 6.02 3.44
CA MET A 269 4.81 6.24 4.37
C MET A 269 5.14 5.66 5.75
N SER A 270 4.90 6.43 6.80
CA SER A 270 5.13 5.99 8.17
C SER A 270 4.15 4.87 8.55
N ILE A 271 4.55 4.03 9.51
CA ILE A 271 3.68 3.01 10.13
C ILE A 271 2.41 3.67 10.69
N GLU A 272 2.53 4.89 11.22
CA GLU A 272 1.39 5.71 11.66
C GLU A 272 0.36 5.91 10.56
N ASN A 273 0.80 6.42 9.41
CA ASN A 273 -0.09 6.77 8.30
C ASN A 273 -0.71 5.53 7.68
N PHE A 274 0.04 4.43 7.57
CA PHE A 274 -0.52 3.14 7.20
C PHE A 274 -1.60 2.69 8.20
N SER A 275 -1.33 2.80 9.50
CA SER A 275 -2.26 2.36 10.54
C SER A 275 -3.58 3.13 10.52
N ILE A 276 -3.52 4.44 10.23
CA ILE A 276 -4.70 5.30 10.06
C ILE A 276 -5.47 4.90 8.80
N ARG A 277 -4.79 4.74 7.66
CA ARG A 277 -5.44 4.38 6.39
C ARG A 277 -6.09 2.99 6.43
N LEU A 278 -5.44 2.04 7.09
CA LEU A 278 -5.91 0.65 7.22
C LEU A 278 -6.83 0.43 8.41
N GLN A 279 -7.04 1.46 9.25
CA GLN A 279 -7.83 1.39 10.48
C GLN A 279 -7.43 0.21 11.38
N CYS A 280 -6.12 0.02 11.59
CA CYS A 280 -5.60 -1.06 12.40
C CYS A 280 -4.42 -0.61 13.28
N SER A 281 -3.94 -1.46 14.18
CA SER A 281 -2.83 -1.09 15.06
C SER A 281 -1.50 -0.94 14.31
N LYS A 282 -0.66 0.00 14.75
CA LYS A 282 0.73 0.21 14.26
C LYS A 282 1.54 -1.08 14.33
N HIS A 283 1.34 -1.85 15.39
CA HIS A 283 2.01 -3.14 15.59
C HIS A 283 1.64 -4.15 14.50
N LYS A 284 0.36 -4.23 14.11
CA LYS A 284 -0.10 -5.10 13.01
C LYS A 284 0.57 -4.68 11.69
N VAL A 285 0.52 -3.39 11.34
CA VAL A 285 1.18 -2.86 10.13
C VAL A 285 2.67 -3.20 10.11
N SER A 286 3.37 -2.96 11.22
CA SER A 286 4.81 -3.26 11.32
C SER A 286 5.11 -4.74 11.06
N LYS A 287 4.30 -5.64 11.60
CA LYS A 287 4.43 -7.09 11.39
C LYS A 287 4.20 -7.48 9.93
N LEU A 288 3.14 -6.96 9.31
CA LEU A 288 2.81 -7.24 7.92
C LEU A 288 3.91 -6.77 6.97
N LEU A 289 4.39 -5.54 7.13
CA LEU A 289 5.47 -5.01 6.28
C LEU A 289 6.77 -5.82 6.43
N LYS A 290 7.10 -6.30 7.62
CA LYS A 290 8.26 -7.19 7.82
C LYS A 290 8.07 -8.53 7.12
N LEU A 291 6.86 -9.11 7.23
CA LEU A 291 6.55 -10.40 6.63
C LEU A 291 6.56 -10.31 5.09
N MET A 292 5.97 -9.25 4.53
CA MET A 292 6.02 -8.95 3.10
C MET A 292 7.45 -8.72 2.60
N ALA A 293 8.29 -8.05 3.41
CA ALA A 293 9.71 -7.86 3.07
C ALA A 293 10.50 -9.18 3.07
N PHE A 294 10.26 -10.05 4.06
CA PHE A 294 10.89 -11.35 4.14
C PHE A 294 10.49 -12.27 2.98
N THR A 295 9.19 -12.29 2.65
CA THR A 295 8.62 -13.12 1.56
C THR A 295 8.81 -12.53 0.17
N ASN A 296 9.60 -11.45 0.02
CA ASN A 296 9.89 -10.78 -1.26
C ASN A 296 8.68 -10.18 -1.99
N ILE A 297 7.52 -10.08 -1.34
CA ILE A 297 6.37 -9.31 -1.85
C ILE A 297 6.74 -7.81 -1.97
N LEU A 298 7.58 -7.33 -1.06
CA LEU A 298 8.13 -5.96 -1.07
C LEU A 298 9.64 -6.01 -0.85
N LEU A 299 10.36 -5.06 -1.43
CA LEU A 299 11.72 -4.77 -1.01
C LEU A 299 11.70 -3.65 0.03
N LYS A 300 12.49 -3.81 1.09
CA LYS A 300 12.74 -2.75 2.07
C LYS A 300 14.14 -2.21 1.84
N LEU A 301 14.23 -0.99 1.33
CA LEU A 301 15.47 -0.47 0.78
C LEU A 301 16.49 -0.08 1.85
N ASN A 302 17.75 -0.40 1.58
CA ASN A 302 18.90 0.18 2.29
C ASN A 302 19.13 1.64 1.85
N GLU A 303 20.13 2.32 2.39
CA GLU A 303 20.33 3.75 2.06
C GLU A 303 20.81 3.94 0.63
N GLU A 304 21.62 3.01 0.15
CA GLU A 304 22.28 3.01 -1.15
C GLU A 304 21.27 2.83 -2.30
N GLN A 305 20.13 2.19 -2.03
CA GLN A 305 19.04 1.95 -2.99
C GLN A 305 18.00 3.07 -3.06
N ILE A 306 18.01 4.01 -2.09
CA ILE A 306 17.02 5.08 -2.01
C ILE A 306 17.51 6.28 -2.85
N PRO A 307 16.65 6.86 -3.72
CA PRO A 307 16.99 8.06 -4.47
C PRO A 307 17.52 9.17 -3.56
N GLU A 308 18.65 9.78 -3.90
CA GLU A 308 19.40 10.68 -3.01
C GLU A 308 18.55 11.86 -2.50
N LYS A 309 17.78 12.47 -3.39
CA LYS A 309 16.83 13.56 -3.05
C LYS A 309 15.77 13.08 -2.05
N LEU A 310 15.26 11.87 -2.23
CA LEU A 310 14.28 11.26 -1.32
C LEU A 310 14.92 10.94 0.03
N LEU A 311 16.11 10.33 0.04
CA LEU A 311 16.84 9.99 1.26
C LEU A 311 17.11 11.23 2.12
N THR A 312 17.57 12.31 1.48
CA THR A 312 17.81 13.62 2.13
C THR A 312 16.54 14.16 2.78
N ASN A 313 15.42 14.15 2.05
CA ASN A 313 14.12 14.60 2.56
C ASN A 313 13.64 13.74 3.75
N ILE A 314 13.80 12.43 3.68
CA ILE A 314 13.40 11.51 4.74
C ILE A 314 14.30 11.69 5.98
N LYS A 315 15.63 11.79 5.82
CA LYS A 315 16.55 12.03 6.93
C LYS A 315 16.27 13.36 7.62
N ARG A 316 15.89 14.41 6.88
CA ARG A 316 15.45 15.68 7.47
C ARG A 316 14.27 15.49 8.44
N THR A 317 13.36 14.54 8.17
CA THR A 317 12.21 14.28 9.09
C THR A 317 12.62 13.66 10.44
N GLN A 318 13.85 13.14 10.56
CA GLN A 318 14.38 12.61 11.82
C GLN A 318 14.72 13.74 12.79
N THR A 319 15.25 14.84 12.28
CA THR A 319 15.68 16.00 13.07
C THR A 319 14.65 17.11 13.07
N HIS A 320 13.75 17.16 12.07
CA HIS A 320 12.76 18.22 11.93
C HIS A 320 11.33 17.68 11.81
N ASN A 321 10.36 18.51 12.19
CA ASN A 321 8.93 18.34 11.90
C ASN A 321 8.43 19.51 11.05
N TYR A 322 7.58 19.21 10.06
CA TYR A 322 6.94 20.23 9.26
C TYR A 322 5.70 20.74 9.98
N GLN A 323 5.66 22.03 10.31
CA GLN A 323 4.58 22.68 11.02
C GLN A 323 4.34 24.07 10.45
N ASN A 324 3.08 24.41 10.13
CA ASN A 324 2.68 25.73 9.63
C ASN A 324 3.54 26.21 8.45
N GLY A 325 3.77 25.34 7.46
CA GLY A 325 4.55 25.69 6.27
C GLY A 325 6.08 25.71 6.46
N THR A 326 6.58 25.50 7.69
CA THR A 326 8.01 25.61 8.01
C THR A 326 8.57 24.34 8.65
N TRP A 327 9.83 24.04 8.39
CA TRP A 327 10.56 22.98 9.09
C TRP A 327 11.04 23.53 10.43
N LYS A 328 10.63 22.88 11.52
CA LYS A 328 11.11 23.17 12.87
C LYS A 328 11.95 22.02 13.36
N GLU A 329 13.02 22.34 14.07
CA GLU A 329 13.84 21.32 14.71
C GLU A 329 13.06 20.63 15.83
N ARG A 330 13.23 19.31 15.95
CA ARG A 330 12.63 18.51 17.00
C ARG A 330 13.46 18.66 18.27
N LYS A 331 12.79 18.71 19.42
CA LYS A 331 13.44 18.61 20.74
C LYS A 331 14.30 17.35 20.88
N THR A 332 13.90 16.26 20.22
CA THR A 332 14.64 15.00 20.23
C THR A 332 14.63 14.41 18.83
N ALA A 333 15.82 14.19 18.27
CA ALA A 333 15.96 13.53 16.99
C ALA A 333 15.47 12.09 17.08
N ARG A 334 14.78 11.63 16.04
CA ARG A 334 14.34 10.23 15.93
C ARG A 334 15.54 9.37 15.55
N LYS A 335 15.78 8.32 16.34
CA LYS A 335 16.78 7.28 16.01
C LYS A 335 16.57 6.71 14.60
N TYR A 336 15.32 6.41 14.26
CA TYR A 336 14.96 5.79 12.98
C TYR A 336 14.31 6.78 12.02
N ARG A 337 14.65 6.64 10.74
CA ARG A 337 13.89 7.25 9.64
C ARG A 337 12.70 6.38 9.25
N SER A 338 11.78 6.95 8.46
CA SER A 338 10.80 6.13 7.76
C SER A 338 11.52 5.09 6.89
N ASN A 339 11.03 3.85 6.93
CA ASN A 339 11.43 2.82 5.98
C ASN A 339 10.95 3.22 4.59
N VAL A 340 11.71 2.83 3.57
CA VAL A 340 11.30 2.94 2.17
C VAL A 340 11.03 1.54 1.66
N TYR A 341 9.85 1.35 1.09
CA TYR A 341 9.42 0.08 0.50
C TYR A 341 9.23 0.27 -1.00
N GLU A 342 9.62 -0.74 -1.76
CA GLU A 342 9.50 -0.80 -3.21
C GLU A 342 8.70 -2.03 -3.63
N LEU A 343 7.78 -1.82 -4.58
CA LEU A 343 7.26 -2.92 -5.39
C LEU A 343 8.18 -3.12 -6.59
N THR A 344 8.66 -4.34 -6.74
CA THR A 344 9.44 -4.80 -7.89
C THR A 344 8.66 -5.88 -8.62
N ASN A 345 9.26 -6.47 -9.66
CA ASN A 345 8.73 -7.68 -10.29
C ASN A 345 8.88 -8.94 -9.39
N GLY A 346 9.23 -8.80 -8.11
CA GLY A 346 9.46 -9.93 -7.21
C GLY A 346 8.23 -10.83 -6.95
N MET A 347 7.03 -10.39 -7.32
CA MET A 347 5.80 -11.21 -7.27
C MET A 347 5.60 -12.11 -8.50
N GLU A 348 6.47 -12.00 -9.52
CA GLU A 348 6.49 -12.92 -10.67
C GLU A 348 6.76 -14.36 -10.22
N ASP A 349 7.64 -14.52 -9.24
CA ASP A 349 8.04 -15.82 -8.72
C ASP A 349 7.19 -16.21 -7.51
N VAL A 350 5.96 -16.64 -7.80
CA VAL A 350 5.04 -17.19 -6.80
C VAL A 350 5.65 -18.41 -6.09
N LEU A 351 6.51 -19.17 -6.78
CA LEU A 351 7.21 -20.32 -6.19
C LEU A 351 8.20 -19.87 -5.11
N LEU A 352 8.89 -18.75 -5.29
CA LEU A 352 9.76 -18.16 -4.28
C LEU A 352 8.97 -17.72 -3.03
N ILE A 353 7.82 -17.07 -3.22
CA ILE A 353 6.94 -16.68 -2.10
C ILE A 353 6.47 -17.93 -1.34
N LYS A 354 6.01 -18.95 -2.07
CA LYS A 354 5.58 -20.23 -1.50
C LYS A 354 6.70 -20.92 -0.73
N GLY A 355 7.91 -20.96 -1.29
CA GLY A 355 9.10 -21.51 -0.66
C GLY A 355 9.42 -20.80 0.66
N LYS A 356 9.40 -19.46 0.68
CA LYS A 356 9.59 -18.66 1.91
C LYS A 356 8.51 -18.93 2.95
N CYS A 357 7.25 -19.10 2.54
CA CYS A 357 6.17 -19.48 3.45
C CYS A 357 6.37 -20.88 4.04
N ALA A 358 6.81 -21.85 3.23
CA ALA A 358 7.12 -23.20 3.70
C ALA A 358 8.28 -23.20 4.71
N GLU A 359 9.36 -22.44 4.44
CA GLU A 359 10.49 -22.27 5.37
C GLU A 359 10.07 -21.63 6.70
N LEU A 360 9.19 -20.63 6.67
CA LEU A 360 8.65 -20.03 7.90
C LEU A 360 7.92 -21.09 8.74
N ILE A 361 7.07 -21.90 8.11
CA ILE A 361 6.29 -22.93 8.80
C ILE A 361 7.22 -24.00 9.40
N SER A 362 8.20 -24.49 8.64
CA SER A 362 9.11 -25.55 9.10
C SER A 362 9.96 -25.09 10.29
N LYS A 363 10.37 -23.82 10.32
CA LYS A 363 11.12 -23.21 11.42
C LYS A 363 10.23 -22.70 12.57
N GLY A 364 8.99 -23.16 12.64
CA GLY A 364 8.10 -22.88 13.76
C GLY A 364 7.68 -21.42 13.90
N PHE A 365 7.65 -20.67 12.79
CA PHE A 365 7.35 -19.24 12.76
C PHE A 365 6.14 -18.88 13.62
N THR A 366 6.32 -17.87 14.46
CA THR A 366 5.22 -17.18 15.11
C THR A 366 5.36 -15.68 14.92
N GLN A 367 4.22 -15.02 14.74
CA GLN A 367 4.22 -13.57 14.61
C GLN A 367 4.80 -12.84 15.82
N LYS A 368 4.68 -13.41 17.03
CA LYS A 368 5.23 -12.80 18.24
C LYS A 368 6.76 -12.82 18.23
N GLY A 369 7.39 -13.92 17.75
CA GLY A 369 8.85 -14.06 17.69
C GLY A 369 9.53 -13.40 16.49
N PHE A 370 8.77 -13.06 15.45
CA PHE A 370 9.34 -12.55 14.21
C PHE A 370 10.06 -11.20 14.35
N SER A 371 11.39 -11.25 14.31
CA SER A 371 12.31 -10.16 14.64
C SER A 371 13.61 -10.29 13.84
N LYS A 372 14.48 -9.26 13.86
CA LYS A 372 15.81 -9.34 13.22
C LYS A 372 16.58 -10.55 13.73
N GLU A 373 16.63 -10.71 15.05
CA GLU A 373 17.32 -11.82 15.71
C GLU A 373 16.78 -13.18 15.26
N TRP A 374 15.46 -13.36 15.20
CA TRP A 374 14.85 -14.61 14.69
C TRP A 374 15.29 -14.91 13.26
N VAL A 375 15.33 -13.89 12.39
CA VAL A 375 15.81 -14.08 11.00
C VAL A 375 17.31 -14.36 10.96
N GLU A 376 18.10 -13.66 11.78
CA GLU A 376 19.57 -13.80 11.81
C GLU A 376 20.00 -15.19 12.28
N ARG A 377 19.36 -15.72 13.33
CA ARG A 377 19.61 -17.07 13.85
C ARG A 377 19.27 -18.16 12.84
N LEU A 378 18.18 -18.00 12.09
CA LEU A 378 17.62 -19.06 11.25
C LEU A 378 17.96 -18.99 9.76
N PHE A 379 18.26 -17.80 9.25
CA PHE A 379 18.52 -17.53 7.84
C PHE A 379 19.85 -16.79 7.63
N GLY A 380 20.57 -16.49 8.71
CA GLY A 380 21.84 -15.80 8.67
C GLY A 380 21.72 -14.28 8.59
N LYS A 381 22.86 -13.62 8.83
CA LYS A 381 22.98 -12.17 8.90
C LYS A 381 22.57 -11.47 7.60
N ALA A 382 22.94 -12.03 6.44
CA ALA A 382 22.63 -11.41 5.15
C ALA A 382 21.11 -11.22 4.93
N GLU A 383 20.31 -12.23 5.25
CA GLU A 383 18.85 -12.15 5.13
C GLU A 383 18.25 -11.22 6.19
N ALA A 384 18.79 -11.23 7.41
CA ALA A 384 18.38 -10.31 8.47
C ALA A 384 18.64 -8.86 8.09
N ASP A 385 19.81 -8.55 7.53
CA ASP A 385 20.18 -7.20 7.12
C ASP A 385 19.35 -6.74 5.91
N ARG A 386 18.97 -7.65 5.00
CA ARG A 386 18.04 -7.38 3.90
C ARG A 386 16.65 -6.98 4.41
N VAL A 387 16.10 -7.69 5.39
CA VAL A 387 14.75 -7.44 5.93
C VAL A 387 14.74 -6.31 6.98
N PHE A 388 15.87 -6.07 7.63
CA PHE A 388 16.05 -5.07 8.68
C PHE A 388 17.25 -4.12 8.43
N PRO A 389 17.29 -3.40 7.31
CA PRO A 389 18.48 -2.64 6.90
C PRO A 389 18.87 -1.51 7.87
N GLN A 390 17.89 -0.87 8.52
CA GLN A 390 18.15 0.17 9.54
C GLN A 390 18.68 -0.39 10.88
N ASP A 391 18.64 -1.70 11.08
CA ASP A 391 19.17 -2.38 12.25
C ASP A 391 20.35 -3.31 11.88
N LYS A 392 20.97 -3.17 10.69
CA LYS A 392 22.01 -4.08 10.20
C LYS A 392 23.19 -4.26 11.17
N ASP A 393 23.60 -3.17 11.82
CA ASP A 393 24.72 -3.16 12.77
C ASP A 393 24.32 -3.57 14.20
N ARG A 394 23.02 -3.82 14.44
CA ARG A 394 22.55 -4.26 15.76
C ARG A 394 22.92 -5.72 16.00
N ALA A 395 23.90 -5.95 16.86
CA ALA A 395 24.25 -7.28 17.34
C ALA A 395 23.15 -7.89 18.22
N ILE A 396 23.11 -9.22 18.27
CA ILE A 396 22.35 -9.97 19.28
C ILE A 396 23.02 -9.75 20.64
N SER A 397 22.26 -9.34 21.64
CA SER A 397 22.79 -9.05 22.98
C SER A 397 23.23 -10.33 23.71
N GLU A 398 24.28 -10.25 24.53
CA GLU A 398 24.76 -11.35 25.37
C GLU A 398 23.64 -11.99 26.22
N VAL A 399 22.82 -11.16 26.86
CA VAL A 399 21.64 -11.60 27.63
C VAL A 399 20.71 -12.49 26.80
N SER A 400 20.58 -12.19 25.51
CA SER A 400 19.76 -13.00 24.61
C SER A 400 20.39 -14.36 24.33
N ASN A 401 21.71 -14.39 24.12
CA ASN A 401 22.42 -15.65 23.93
C ASN A 401 22.35 -16.52 25.19
N THR A 402 22.53 -15.94 26.38
CA THR A 402 22.44 -16.67 27.65
C THR A 402 21.07 -17.32 27.83
N ILE A 403 19.96 -16.58 27.61
CA ILE A 403 18.62 -17.18 27.76
C ILE A 403 18.35 -18.25 26.68
N THR A 404 18.85 -18.08 25.46
CA THR A 404 18.77 -19.11 24.42
C THR A 404 19.48 -20.40 24.86
N GLU A 405 20.70 -20.28 25.40
CA GLU A 405 21.45 -21.42 25.91
C GLU A 405 20.71 -22.14 27.05
N ASP A 406 20.10 -21.40 27.97
CA ASP A 406 19.31 -21.99 29.05
C ASP A 406 18.07 -22.71 28.53
N ILE A 407 17.36 -22.11 27.57
CA ILE A 407 16.22 -22.75 26.88
C ILE A 407 16.66 -24.07 26.25
N HIS A 408 17.78 -24.09 25.53
CA HIS A 408 18.32 -25.29 24.91
C HIS A 408 18.73 -26.35 25.93
N LYS A 409 19.43 -25.97 27.01
CA LYS A 409 19.86 -26.89 28.07
C LYS A 409 18.66 -27.57 28.73
N VAL A 410 17.65 -26.80 29.12
CA VAL A 410 16.45 -27.35 29.76
C VAL A 410 15.67 -28.24 28.79
N ALA A 411 15.48 -27.80 27.55
CA ALA A 411 14.79 -28.59 26.54
C ALA A 411 15.50 -29.92 26.27
N LEU A 412 16.83 -29.91 26.11
CA LEU A 412 17.62 -31.13 25.92
C LEU A 412 17.52 -32.07 27.13
N GLY A 413 17.50 -31.54 28.36
CA GLY A 413 17.28 -32.34 29.56
C GLY A 413 15.93 -33.06 29.56
N HIS A 414 14.85 -32.37 29.14
CA HIS A 414 13.53 -32.98 28.99
C HIS A 414 13.51 -34.04 27.88
N ILE A 415 14.15 -33.78 26.74
CA ILE A 415 14.24 -34.74 25.63
C ILE A 415 15.00 -36.00 26.06
N GLN A 416 16.11 -35.85 26.78
CA GLN A 416 16.92 -36.99 27.24
C GLN A 416 16.19 -37.86 28.26
N THR A 417 15.34 -37.27 29.10
CA THR A 417 14.65 -37.97 30.18
C THR A 417 13.29 -38.53 29.76
N LYS A 418 12.49 -37.76 29.02
CA LYS A 418 11.10 -38.10 28.65
C LYS A 418 10.95 -38.52 27.19
N GLY A 419 11.93 -38.22 26.33
CA GLY A 419 11.81 -38.35 24.87
C GLY A 419 11.03 -37.21 24.20
N TYR A 420 10.50 -36.27 24.98
CA TYR A 420 9.71 -35.13 24.51
C TYR A 420 9.85 -33.91 25.43
N VAL A 421 9.42 -32.73 24.95
CA VAL A 421 9.28 -31.52 25.77
C VAL A 421 7.86 -30.98 25.71
N ILE A 422 7.27 -30.67 26.86
CA ILE A 422 6.03 -29.90 26.95
C ILE A 422 6.39 -28.42 27.06
N VAL A 423 5.94 -27.62 26.09
CA VAL A 423 6.33 -26.20 25.99
C VAL A 423 6.00 -25.38 27.24
N ASN A 424 4.89 -25.67 27.90
CA ASN A 424 4.49 -24.93 29.11
C ASN A 424 5.38 -25.28 30.31
N GLU A 425 5.83 -26.53 30.43
CA GLU A 425 6.79 -26.95 31.47
C GLU A 425 8.14 -26.25 31.25
N LEU A 426 8.65 -26.30 30.02
CA LEU A 426 9.88 -25.59 29.62
C LEU A 426 9.80 -24.09 29.94
N LYS A 427 8.71 -23.42 29.54
CA LYS A 427 8.53 -21.99 29.84
C LYS A 427 8.53 -21.72 31.34
N THR A 428 7.88 -22.57 32.14
CA THR A 428 7.78 -22.38 33.59
C THR A 428 9.15 -22.51 34.25
N GLU A 429 9.95 -23.50 33.87
CA GLU A 429 11.31 -23.68 34.39
C GLU A 429 12.22 -22.50 34.01
N ILE A 430 12.18 -22.04 32.76
CA ILE A 430 13.00 -20.89 32.33
C ILE A 430 12.53 -19.59 33.02
N GLN A 431 11.23 -19.45 33.28
CA GLN A 431 10.69 -18.31 34.04
C GLN A 431 11.20 -18.28 35.48
N LEU A 432 11.37 -19.44 36.11
CA LEU A 432 11.97 -19.54 37.44
C LEU A 432 13.45 -19.14 37.43
N LEU A 433 14.21 -19.56 36.41
CA LEU A 433 15.62 -19.20 36.26
C LEU A 433 15.84 -17.69 36.04
N TRP A 434 14.98 -17.07 35.24
CA TRP A 434 15.14 -15.66 34.82
C TRP A 434 14.28 -14.67 35.59
N ASN A 435 13.43 -15.15 36.49
CA ASN A 435 12.46 -14.36 37.25
C ASN A 435 11.66 -13.36 36.39
N SER A 436 11.27 -13.76 35.18
CA SER A 436 10.61 -12.87 34.22
C SER A 436 9.69 -13.61 33.24
N LYS A 437 8.37 -13.51 33.44
CA LYS A 437 7.36 -14.18 32.60
C LYS A 437 7.36 -13.69 31.15
N GLY A 438 7.21 -12.38 30.96
CA GLY A 438 7.01 -11.79 29.62
C GLY A 438 8.26 -11.84 28.74
N PHE A 439 9.45 -11.66 29.33
CA PHE A 439 10.71 -11.75 28.61
C PHE A 439 10.97 -13.16 28.09
N VAL A 440 10.78 -14.17 28.96
CA VAL A 440 10.95 -15.58 28.61
C VAL A 440 9.95 -16.01 27.54
N GLU A 441 8.68 -15.61 27.63
CA GLU A 441 7.70 -15.95 26.61
C GLU A 441 8.09 -15.38 25.25
N TYR A 442 8.52 -14.12 25.19
CA TYR A 442 8.98 -13.49 23.96
C TYR A 442 10.23 -14.17 23.40
N LYS A 443 11.23 -14.45 24.25
CA LYS A 443 12.48 -15.11 23.86
C LYS A 443 12.25 -16.52 23.35
N TYR A 444 11.45 -17.32 24.05
CA TYR A 444 11.06 -18.65 23.57
C TYR A 444 10.47 -18.61 22.14
N GLN A 445 9.65 -17.61 21.81
CA GLN A 445 9.11 -17.46 20.45
C GLN A 445 10.17 -17.06 19.42
N GLN A 446 11.25 -16.39 19.81
CA GLN A 446 12.38 -16.07 18.94
C GLN A 446 13.29 -17.29 18.70
N GLU A 447 13.39 -18.19 19.67
CA GLU A 447 14.38 -19.28 19.65
C GLU A 447 13.79 -20.64 19.26
N ILE A 448 12.47 -20.81 19.26
CA ILE A 448 11.80 -22.08 18.95
C ILE A 448 12.27 -22.68 17.61
N GLY A 449 12.53 -21.85 16.60
CA GLY A 449 13.02 -22.33 15.30
C GLY A 449 14.43 -22.92 15.40
N GLU A 450 15.32 -22.25 16.12
CA GLU A 450 16.71 -22.71 16.31
C GLU A 450 16.73 -24.02 17.10
N MET A 451 15.90 -24.12 18.13
CA MET A 451 15.77 -25.34 18.92
C MET A 451 15.21 -26.52 18.11
N LEU A 452 14.23 -26.29 17.21
CA LEU A 452 13.69 -27.32 16.32
C LEU A 452 14.79 -27.93 15.44
N GLU A 453 15.69 -27.10 14.92
CA GLU A 453 16.82 -27.52 14.08
C GLU A 453 17.93 -28.18 14.90
N ALA A 454 18.35 -27.57 16.01
CA ALA A 454 19.44 -28.05 16.84
C ALA A 454 19.15 -29.40 17.51
N CYS A 455 17.88 -29.65 17.87
CA CYS A 455 17.48 -30.86 18.58
C CYS A 455 16.86 -31.94 17.66
N ASP A 456 16.72 -31.68 16.36
CA ASP A 456 15.99 -32.52 15.38
C ASP A 456 14.60 -32.95 15.90
N ILE A 457 13.82 -31.96 16.33
CA ILE A 457 12.49 -32.16 16.92
C ILE A 457 11.42 -31.43 16.12
N LYS A 458 10.21 -31.98 16.10
CA LYS A 458 9.04 -31.36 15.45
C LYS A 458 8.04 -30.89 16.48
N LYS A 459 7.43 -29.75 16.20
CA LYS A 459 6.32 -29.18 16.98
C LYS A 459 5.02 -29.88 16.61
N VAL A 460 4.40 -30.55 17.58
CA VAL A 460 3.11 -31.25 17.42
C VAL A 460 2.08 -30.61 18.34
N GLY A 461 0.94 -30.22 17.79
CA GLY A 461 -0.22 -29.79 18.57
C GLY A 461 -1.03 -31.01 18.98
N ILE A 462 -1.18 -31.24 20.29
CA ILE A 462 -2.08 -32.29 20.78
C ILE A 462 -3.49 -31.70 20.88
N ARG A 463 -4.45 -32.35 20.23
CA ARG A 463 -5.87 -32.16 20.55
C ARG A 463 -6.27 -33.23 21.55
N ILE A 464 -6.50 -32.83 22.80
CA ILE A 464 -7.18 -33.70 23.77
C ILE A 464 -8.67 -33.54 23.46
N ILE A 465 -9.27 -34.56 22.86
CA ILE A 465 -10.73 -34.67 22.78
C ILE A 465 -11.15 -35.16 24.17
N VAL A 466 -11.76 -34.28 24.95
CA VAL A 466 -12.36 -34.62 26.25
C VAL A 466 -13.76 -35.14 26.02
#